data_AF-A0A229SB89-F1
#
_entry.id   AF-A0A229SB89-F1
#
_cell.length_a   1.000
_cell.length_b   1.000
_cell.length_c   1.000
_cell.angle_alpha   90.00
_cell.angle_beta   90.00
_cell.angle_gamma   90.00
#
_symmetry.space_group_name_H-M   'P 1'
#
loop_
_entity.id
_entity.type
_entity.pdbx_description
1 polymer ?
#
loop_
_entity_poly.entity_id
_entity_poly.type
_entity_poly.pdbx_seq_one_letter_code
_entity_poly.pdbx_strand_id
1 'polypeptide(L)'
;MTIDIRAGLGIPTDGALELHVNPEAATELREALEGAGLDVDEGFVHADSSGKPDVILLIGTVSAALPGLAKVLDVALHRHDQKHFRVGEVEAKGYTAQELLPLLQELESTRERAKEEWQRHTGIEVD
;
A
#
# COMPACT_ATOMS: atom_id res chain seq x y z
N MET A 1 12.59 16.58 -1.90
CA MET A 1 11.13 16.41 -1.77
C MET A 1 10.92 15.26 -0.83
N THR A 2 10.12 15.46 0.22
CA THR A 2 9.87 14.43 1.24
C THR A 2 8.67 13.60 0.79
N ILE A 3 8.82 12.28 0.81
CA ILE A 3 7.71 11.36 0.55
C ILE A 3 7.10 10.92 1.89
N ASP A 4 5.79 10.75 1.97
CA ASP A 4 5.14 10.05 3.07
C ASP A 4 4.40 8.87 2.45
N ILE A 5 4.70 7.64 2.89
CA ILE A 5 4.07 6.44 2.37
C ILE A 5 3.50 5.63 3.53
N ARG A 6 2.21 5.32 3.44
CA ARG A 6 1.51 4.45 4.36
C ARG A 6 0.76 3.36 3.63
N ALA A 7 1.00 2.11 3.99
CA ALA A 7 0.20 0.97 3.56
C ALA A 7 -0.96 0.71 4.53
N GLY A 8 -2.14 0.42 3.96
CA GLY A 8 -3.36 0.13 4.69
C GLY A 8 -4.16 -1.01 4.07
N LEU A 9 -5.10 -1.52 4.84
CA LEU A 9 -6.15 -2.40 4.35
C LEU A 9 -7.22 -1.52 3.73
N GLY A 10 -7.52 -1.72 2.45
CA GLY A 10 -8.64 -1.06 1.83
C GLY A 10 -9.99 -1.58 2.34
N ILE A 11 -11.08 -0.99 1.85
CA ILE A 11 -12.42 -1.48 2.14
C ILE A 11 -12.49 -2.96 1.67
N PRO A 12 -13.03 -3.89 2.48
CA PRO A 12 -13.05 -5.33 2.15
C PRO A 12 -13.67 -5.68 0.80
N THR A 13 -14.48 -4.78 0.23
CA THR A 13 -15.17 -4.94 -1.06
C THR A 13 -14.27 -4.73 -2.27
N ASP A 14 -13.12 -4.09 -2.12
CA ASP A 14 -12.31 -3.67 -3.27
C ASP A 14 -11.08 -4.57 -3.47
N GLY A 15 -10.82 -5.50 -2.53
CA GLY A 15 -9.77 -6.50 -2.64
C GLY A 15 -8.34 -5.93 -2.72
N ALA A 16 -8.14 -4.62 -2.75
CA ALA A 16 -6.87 -3.97 -2.98
C ALA A 16 -6.12 -3.64 -1.68
N LEU A 17 -4.79 -3.62 -1.78
CA LEU A 17 -3.92 -2.98 -0.79
C LEU A 17 -3.87 -1.48 -1.07
N GLU A 18 -4.03 -0.65 -0.04
CA GLU A 18 -3.98 0.81 -0.19
C GLU A 18 -2.58 1.33 0.13
N LEU A 19 -2.02 2.14 -0.77
CA LEU A 19 -0.88 3.01 -0.47
C LEU A 19 -1.33 4.47 -0.45
N HIS A 20 -1.22 5.07 0.71
CA HIS A 20 -1.43 6.49 0.96
C HIS A 20 -0.11 7.20 0.73
N VAL A 21 -0.08 8.14 -0.22
CA VAL A 21 1.10 8.89 -0.63
C VAL A 21 0.79 10.37 -0.85
N ASN A 22 1.69 11.26 -0.42
CA ASN A 22 1.53 12.68 -0.69
C ASN A 22 1.46 12.98 -2.20
N PRO A 23 0.61 13.91 -2.67
CA PRO A 23 0.32 14.13 -4.09
C PRO A 23 1.55 14.36 -4.97
N GLU A 24 2.58 15.00 -4.43
CA GLU A 24 3.81 15.31 -5.15
C GLU A 24 4.56 14.05 -5.59
N ALA A 25 4.42 12.93 -4.86
CA ALA A 25 5.10 11.67 -5.13
C ALA A 25 4.18 10.60 -5.76
N ALA A 26 2.87 10.88 -5.86
CA ALA A 26 1.89 9.89 -6.29
C ALA A 26 2.14 9.40 -7.73
N THR A 27 2.40 10.32 -8.67
CA THR A 27 2.68 9.98 -10.08
C THR A 27 3.95 9.15 -10.21
N GLU A 28 5.04 9.56 -9.57
CA GLU A 28 6.33 8.83 -9.60
C GLU A 28 6.18 7.42 -9.03
N LEU A 29 5.49 7.29 -7.88
CA LEU A 29 5.30 6.01 -7.23
C LEU A 29 4.41 5.09 -8.06
N ARG A 30 3.32 5.62 -8.64
CA ARG A 30 2.44 4.90 -9.55
C ARG A 30 3.20 4.34 -10.75
N GLU A 31 3.96 5.17 -11.47
CA GLU A 31 4.75 4.73 -12.62
C GLU A 31 5.78 3.64 -12.24
N ALA A 32 6.38 3.75 -11.06
CA ALA A 32 7.32 2.75 -10.55
C ALA A 32 6.63 1.41 -10.23
N LEU A 33 5.42 1.45 -9.67
CA LEU A 33 4.63 0.26 -9.37
C LEU A 33 4.13 -0.42 -10.65
N GLU A 34 3.56 0.34 -11.59
CA GLU A 34 3.14 -0.15 -12.91
C GLU A 34 4.33 -0.75 -13.68
N GLY A 35 5.50 -0.08 -13.64
CA GLY A 35 6.75 -0.59 -14.22
C GLY A 35 7.28 -1.87 -13.56
N ALA A 36 6.88 -2.14 -12.32
CA ALA A 36 7.14 -3.41 -11.64
C ALA A 36 6.10 -4.50 -11.97
N GLY A 37 5.14 -4.21 -12.84
CA GLY A 37 4.07 -5.12 -13.25
C GLY A 37 2.94 -5.24 -12.23
N LEU A 38 2.81 -4.28 -11.31
CA LEU A 38 1.69 -4.20 -10.38
C LEU A 38 0.50 -3.54 -11.08
N ASP A 39 -0.69 -4.10 -10.85
CA ASP A 39 -1.93 -3.45 -11.25
C ASP A 39 -2.28 -2.39 -10.22
N VAL A 40 -2.29 -1.13 -10.66
CA VAL A 40 -2.45 0.03 -9.79
C VAL A 40 -3.56 0.92 -10.33
N ASP A 41 -4.63 1.03 -9.54
CA ASP A 41 -5.67 2.03 -9.73
C ASP A 41 -5.41 3.25 -8.85
N GLU A 42 -5.77 4.42 -9.36
CA GLU A 42 -5.67 5.66 -8.60
C GLU A 42 -7.02 5.96 -7.94
N GLY A 43 -7.02 5.90 -6.61
CA GLY A 43 -8.13 6.28 -5.76
C GLY A 43 -8.19 7.81 -5.54
N PHE A 44 -9.28 8.25 -4.91
CA PHE A 44 -9.55 9.67 -4.70
C PHE A 44 -8.50 10.35 -3.79
N VAL A 45 -8.21 11.62 -4.08
CA VAL A 45 -7.47 12.50 -3.17
C VAL A 45 -8.27 12.68 -1.88
N HIS A 46 -7.78 12.15 -0.77
CA HIS A 46 -8.36 12.36 0.55
C HIS A 46 -7.49 13.34 1.35
N ALA A 47 -8.07 14.02 2.35
CA ALA A 47 -7.25 14.68 3.34
C ALA A 47 -6.95 13.68 4.45
N ASP A 48 -5.68 13.45 4.79
CA ASP A 48 -5.29 12.61 5.92
C ASP A 48 -5.93 13.12 7.23
N SER A 49 -5.76 12.37 8.33
CA SER A 49 -6.29 12.77 9.65
C SER A 49 -5.74 14.10 10.19
N SER A 50 -4.68 14.64 9.58
CA SER A 50 -4.10 15.95 9.89
C SER A 50 -4.56 17.07 8.94
N GLY A 51 -5.41 16.76 7.96
CA GLY A 51 -5.91 17.68 6.95
C GLY A 51 -4.98 17.90 5.75
N LYS A 52 -3.92 17.08 5.59
CA LYS A 52 -3.01 17.15 4.45
C LYS A 52 -3.55 16.33 3.28
N PRO A 53 -3.47 16.83 2.04
CA PRO A 53 -3.89 16.04 0.89
C PRO A 53 -3.01 14.80 0.75
N ASP A 54 -3.66 13.69 0.43
CA ASP A 54 -3.13 12.34 0.34
C ASP A 54 -3.77 11.66 -0.88
N VAL A 55 -2.98 10.91 -1.64
CA VAL A 55 -3.43 10.14 -2.81
C VAL A 55 -3.40 8.67 -2.43
N ILE A 56 -4.51 7.99 -2.67
CA ILE A 56 -4.62 6.55 -2.41
C ILE A 56 -4.33 5.81 -3.72
N LEU A 57 -3.28 5.01 -3.75
CA LEU A 57 -3.00 4.06 -4.83
C LEU A 57 -3.53 2.68 -4.40
N LEU A 58 -4.46 2.12 -5.17
CA LEU A 58 -5.08 0.83 -4.96
C LEU A 58 -4.29 -0.24 -5.73
N ILE A 59 -3.71 -1.20 -5.01
CA ILE A 59 -2.90 -2.26 -5.59
C ILE A 59 -3.67 -3.57 -5.55
N GLY A 60 -4.12 -4.04 -6.73
CA GLY A 60 -4.80 -5.33 -6.88
C GLY A 60 -3.80 -6.47 -6.64
N THR A 61 -3.72 -6.99 -5.42
CA THR A 61 -2.67 -7.95 -5.06
C THR A 61 -3.22 -9.36 -4.81
N VAL A 62 -2.68 -10.31 -5.58
CA VAL A 62 -2.60 -11.75 -5.29
C VAL A 62 -1.15 -12.01 -4.89
N SER A 63 -0.86 -12.22 -3.60
CA SER A 63 0.41 -12.60 -2.91
C SER A 63 1.77 -12.63 -3.67
N ALA A 64 1.83 -13.11 -4.92
CA ALA A 64 2.99 -13.12 -5.80
C ALA A 64 3.60 -11.74 -6.11
N ALA A 65 2.83 -10.65 -6.00
CA ALA A 65 3.30 -9.30 -6.35
C ALA A 65 4.02 -8.56 -5.19
N LEU A 66 3.94 -9.08 -3.96
CA LEU A 66 4.50 -8.46 -2.75
C LEU A 66 6.02 -8.20 -2.82
N PRO A 67 6.87 -9.09 -3.39
CA PRO A 67 8.30 -8.81 -3.53
C PRO A 67 8.59 -7.62 -4.47
N GLY A 68 7.81 -7.46 -5.53
CA GLY A 68 7.91 -6.32 -6.45
C GLY A 68 7.55 -5.02 -5.76
N LEU A 69 6.44 -5.02 -5.02
CA LEU A 69 5.99 -3.91 -4.19
C LEU A 69 7.05 -3.49 -3.16
N ALA A 70 7.60 -4.45 -2.40
CA ALA A 70 8.64 -4.18 -1.41
C ALA A 70 9.87 -3.50 -2.02
N LYS A 71 10.28 -3.92 -3.22
CA LYS A 71 11.42 -3.33 -3.94
C LYS A 71 11.14 -1.91 -4.43
N VAL A 72 9.93 -1.65 -4.94
CA VAL A 72 9.54 -0.29 -5.37
C VAL A 72 9.54 0.67 -4.18
N LEU A 73 8.94 0.26 -3.06
CA LEU A 73 8.90 1.05 -1.83
C LEU A 73 10.30 1.32 -1.28
N ASP A 74 11.18 0.31 -1.26
CA ASP A 74 12.57 0.46 -0.84
C ASP A 74 13.31 1.55 -1.66
N VAL A 75 13.19 1.48 -3.00
CA VAL A 75 13.81 2.45 -3.90
C VAL A 75 13.23 3.85 -3.71
N ALA A 76 11.90 3.97 -3.56
CA ALA A 76 11.24 5.25 -3.34
C ALA A 76 11.69 5.89 -2.01
N LEU A 77 11.67 5.13 -0.92
CA LEU A 77 12.11 5.61 0.40
C LEU A 77 13.57 6.08 0.36
N HIS A 78 14.47 5.29 -0.24
CA HIS A 78 15.88 5.69 -0.38
C HIS A 78 16.08 6.93 -1.25
N ARG A 79 15.36 7.06 -2.37
CA ARG A 79 15.48 8.21 -3.29
C ARG A 79 15.09 9.53 -2.62
N HIS A 80 14.15 9.49 -1.69
CA HIS A 80 13.65 10.67 -0.98
C HIS A 80 14.34 10.90 0.37
N ASP A 81 15.44 10.20 0.67
CA ASP A 81 16.11 10.16 1.98
C ASP A 81 15.11 9.93 3.12
N GLN A 82 14.06 9.15 2.83
CA GLN A 82 12.95 8.99 3.72
C GLN A 82 13.07 7.70 4.50
N LYS A 83 13.03 7.84 5.82
CA LYS A 83 13.27 6.72 6.74
C LYS A 83 11.99 6.13 7.28
N HIS A 84 10.82 6.67 6.98
CA HIS A 84 9.58 6.29 7.62
C HIS A 84 8.64 5.64 6.60
N PHE A 85 8.17 4.46 6.94
CA PHE A 85 7.10 3.76 6.23
C PHE A 85 6.09 3.29 7.28
N ARG A 86 4.80 3.46 7.04
CA ARG A 86 3.76 3.02 7.99
C ARG A 86 2.94 1.88 7.41
N VAL A 87 2.70 0.83 8.20
CA VAL A 87 1.79 -0.27 7.86
C VAL A 87 0.71 -0.32 8.95
N GLY A 88 -0.50 0.12 8.65
CA GLY A 88 -1.55 0.26 9.65
C GLY A 88 -1.16 1.23 10.78
N GLU A 89 -0.99 0.73 12.00
CA GLU A 89 -0.48 1.47 13.18
C GLU A 89 1.03 1.31 13.40
N VAL A 90 1.68 0.41 12.67
CA VAL A 90 3.11 0.12 12.82
C VAL A 90 3.90 1.14 12.02
N GLU A 91 4.71 1.94 12.70
CA GLU A 91 5.70 2.80 12.05
C GLU A 91 7.05 2.08 11.98
N ALA A 92 7.57 2.01 10.76
CA ALA A 92 8.78 1.31 10.39
C ALA A 92 9.86 2.34 10.00
N LYS A 93 11.02 2.32 10.69
CA LYS A 93 12.17 3.20 10.40
C LYS A 93 13.36 2.51 9.71
N GLY A 94 13.85 3.07 8.60
CA GLY A 94 15.12 2.70 7.97
C GLY A 94 15.12 1.38 7.18
N TYR A 95 14.01 1.06 6.52
CA TYR A 95 13.76 -0.26 5.93
C TYR A 95 14.42 -0.47 4.56
N THR A 96 14.80 -1.71 4.31
CA THR A 96 15.15 -2.31 3.01
C THR A 96 13.99 -3.15 2.46
N ALA A 97 14.03 -3.53 1.18
CA ALA A 97 13.02 -4.43 0.60
C ALA A 97 12.85 -5.76 1.38
N GLN A 98 13.95 -6.27 1.96
CA GLN A 98 13.94 -7.50 2.74
C GLN A 98 13.15 -7.36 4.05
N GLU A 99 13.16 -6.17 4.64
CA GLU A 99 12.44 -5.86 5.88
C GLU A 99 11.00 -5.42 5.62
N LEU A 100 10.72 -4.84 4.45
CA LEU A 100 9.36 -4.45 4.03
C LEU A 100 8.49 -5.67 3.68
N LEU A 101 9.08 -6.67 3.03
CA LEU A 101 8.36 -7.86 2.58
C LEU A 101 7.54 -8.56 3.68
N PRO A 102 8.09 -8.90 4.87
CA PRO A 102 7.31 -9.56 5.92
C PRO A 102 6.14 -8.71 6.44
N LEU A 103 6.29 -7.37 6.50
CA LEU A 103 5.22 -6.47 6.91
C LEU A 103 4.07 -6.47 5.89
N LEU A 104 4.43 -6.43 4.60
CA LEU A 104 3.44 -6.48 3.52
C LEU A 104 2.74 -7.86 3.47
N GLN A 105 3.45 -8.94 3.78
CA GLN A 105 2.87 -10.29 3.90
C GLN A 105 1.87 -10.39 5.05
N GLU A 106 2.18 -9.79 6.20
CA GLU A 106 1.25 -9.74 7.35
C GLU A 106 0.00 -8.91 7.04
N LEU A 107 0.19 -7.76 6.37
CA LEU A 107 -0.90 -6.91 5.93
C LEU A 107 -1.83 -7.69 4.97
N GLU A 108 -1.26 -8.33 3.94
CA GLU A 108 -1.99 -9.15 2.99
C GLU A 108 -2.73 -10.32 3.65
N SER A 109 -2.08 -11.01 4.59
CA SER A 109 -2.72 -12.10 5.34
C SER A 109 -3.88 -11.62 6.22
N THR A 110 -3.81 -10.37 6.69
CA THR A 110 -4.90 -9.75 7.45
C THR A 110 -6.03 -9.31 6.52
N ARG A 111 -5.71 -8.81 5.32
CA ARG A 111 -6.68 -8.50 4.26
C ARG A 111 -7.50 -9.74 3.88
N GLU A 112 -6.83 -10.84 3.58
CA GLU A 112 -7.49 -12.09 3.18
C GLU A 112 -8.43 -12.62 4.26
N ARG A 113 -7.99 -12.60 5.53
CA ARG A 113 -8.87 -12.98 6.66
C ARG A 113 -10.09 -12.08 6.79
N ALA A 114 -9.93 -10.76 6.62
CA ALA A 114 -11.03 -9.82 6.67
C ALA A 114 -12.01 -10.02 5.50
N LYS A 115 -11.51 -10.31 4.30
CA LYS A 115 -12.31 -10.68 3.12
C LYS A 115 -13.12 -11.95 3.39
N GLU A 116 -12.49 -13.02 3.87
CA GLU A 116 -13.16 -14.28 4.22
C GLU A 116 -14.21 -14.10 5.33
N GLU A 117 -13.92 -13.28 6.35
CA GLU A 117 -14.89 -12.97 7.41
C GLU A 117 -16.08 -12.19 6.87
N TRP A 118 -15.85 -11.20 6.01
CA TRP A 118 -16.90 -10.42 5.39
C TRP A 118 -17.80 -11.30 4.52
N GLN A 119 -17.20 -12.12 3.64
CA GLN A 119 -17.93 -13.07 2.79
C GLN A 119 -18.77 -14.05 3.62
N ARG A 120 -18.25 -14.54 4.76
CA ARG A 120 -19.02 -15.39 5.69
C ARG A 120 -20.23 -14.68 6.30
N HIS A 121 -20.13 -13.39 6.59
CA HIS A 121 -21.21 -12.62 7.21
C HIS A 121 -22.24 -12.11 6.21
N THR A 122 -21.81 -11.73 5.00
CA THR A 122 -22.69 -11.12 3.99
C THR A 122 -23.21 -12.13 2.97
N GLY A 123 -22.52 -13.26 2.79
CA GLY A 123 -22.79 -14.23 1.72
C GLY A 123 -22.47 -13.70 0.32
N ILE A 124 -21.83 -12.54 0.22
CA ILE A 124 -21.45 -11.91 -1.04
C ILE A 124 -20.00 -12.27 -1.31
N GLU A 125 -19.69 -12.82 -2.48
CA GLU A 125 -18.31 -12.96 -2.94
C GLU A 125 -17.79 -11.58 -3.37
N VAL A 126 -16.55 -11.32 -2.99
CA VAL A 126 -15.79 -10.15 -3.42
C VAL A 126 -14.71 -10.70 -4.35
N ASP A 127 -14.69 -10.28 -5.60
CA ASP A 127 -13.61 -10.62 -6.54
C ASP A 127 -12.33 -9.88 -6.12
#